data_AF-A0A9P6K999-F1
#
_entry.id   AF-A0A9P6K999-F1
#
_cell.length_a   1.000
_cell.length_b   1.000
_cell.length_c   1.000
_cell.angle_alpha   90.00
_cell.angle_beta   90.00
_cell.angle_gamma   90.00
#
_symmetry.space_group_name_H-M   'P 1'
#
loop_
_entity.id
_entity.type
_entity.pdbx_description
1 polymer ?
#
loop_
_entity_poly.entity_id
_entity_poly.type
_entity_poly.pdbx_seq_one_letter_code
_entity_poly.pdbx_strand_id
1 'polypeptide(L)'
;MALPPLLPERTKPQHRFTPPSQCRHRATQKSFLDSELGRLILAFVYFTVICIGMAFCNQLSDHRWVETNYTNIMLSDRGFDVIPAQEDIGPANFFVMTSVVLTVAGIGLLCPDWTTRALVVRRVLWVIGSLSAVRSLTLSVTTLPTPKEGCTPSLKTGFWDMFIVALQMIPGTVEACTDDIFSGHTVFM
;
A
#
# COMPACT_ATOMS: atom_id res chain seq x y z
N MET A 1 54.79 48.28 -58.06
CA MET A 1 54.53 49.28 -57.01
C MET A 1 53.91 48.54 -55.82
N ALA A 2 54.66 48.46 -54.71
CA ALA A 2 54.29 48.11 -53.33
C ALA A 2 53.52 46.81 -52.97
N LEU A 3 54.21 45.90 -52.26
CA LEU A 3 53.69 45.15 -51.08
C LEU A 3 53.83 46.06 -49.83
N PRO A 4 53.37 45.69 -48.61
CA PRO A 4 52.07 45.22 -48.08
C PRO A 4 51.58 46.22 -46.98
N PRO A 5 50.69 45.90 -45.98
CA PRO A 5 51.03 45.03 -44.85
C PRO A 5 49.88 44.18 -44.26
N LEU A 6 50.31 43.32 -43.33
CA LEU A 6 49.65 42.32 -42.51
C LEU A 6 48.81 42.87 -41.34
N LEU A 7 47.77 42.08 -40.97
CA LEU A 7 47.21 41.82 -39.61
C LEU A 7 46.45 42.98 -38.90
N PRO A 8 45.51 42.71 -37.95
CA PRO A 8 45.45 41.53 -37.08
C PRO A 8 44.08 40.83 -36.90
N GLU A 9 44.24 39.54 -36.64
CA GLU A 9 43.42 38.62 -35.87
C GLU A 9 42.59 39.30 -34.75
N ARG A 10 41.26 39.37 -34.95
CA ARG A 10 40.33 39.83 -33.89
C ARG A 10 39.87 38.61 -33.11
N THR A 11 40.66 38.21 -32.13
CA THR A 11 40.27 37.30 -31.06
C THR A 11 39.06 37.90 -30.32
N LYS A 12 37.87 37.38 -30.60
CA LYS A 12 36.70 37.63 -29.77
C LYS A 12 36.95 36.97 -28.41
N PRO A 13 36.86 37.69 -27.29
CA PRO A 13 36.89 37.05 -25.99
C PRO A 13 35.71 36.08 -25.88
N GLN A 14 36.03 34.81 -25.62
CA GLN A 14 35.06 33.81 -25.21
C GLN A 14 34.37 34.32 -23.94
N HIS A 15 33.16 34.84 -24.08
CA HIS A 15 32.22 34.86 -22.96
C HIS A 15 31.85 33.40 -22.66
N ARG A 16 32.66 32.79 -21.82
CA ARG A 16 32.40 31.53 -21.16
C ARG A 16 31.19 31.73 -20.25
N PHE A 17 29.99 31.52 -20.79
CA PHE A 17 28.79 31.29 -19.99
C PHE A 17 28.93 29.92 -19.34
N THR A 18 29.64 29.85 -18.21
CA THR A 18 29.48 28.75 -17.26
C THR A 18 28.26 29.05 -16.38
N PRO A 19 27.34 28.10 -16.18
CA PRO A 19 26.03 28.36 -15.59
C PRO A 19 26.14 28.49 -14.07
N PRO A 20 25.34 29.34 -13.40
CA PRO A 20 25.00 29.11 -12.02
C PRO A 20 23.80 28.15 -11.98
N SER A 21 23.97 26.90 -12.43
CA SER A 21 22.93 25.87 -12.30
C SER A 21 22.75 25.40 -10.85
N GLN A 22 23.69 25.73 -9.95
CA GLN A 22 23.68 25.25 -8.57
C GLN A 22 22.90 26.11 -7.58
N CYS A 23 22.63 27.40 -7.84
CA CYS A 23 21.88 28.24 -6.90
C CYS A 23 20.35 28.25 -7.11
N ARG A 24 19.84 27.67 -8.20
CA ARG A 24 18.39 27.53 -8.44
C ARG A 24 17.82 26.19 -7.94
N HIS A 25 18.65 25.22 -7.59
CA HIS A 25 18.15 23.92 -7.13
C HIS A 25 17.60 23.97 -5.69
N ARG A 26 18.21 24.75 -4.78
CA ARG A 26 17.88 24.70 -3.34
C ARG A 26 16.55 25.35 -2.95
N ALA A 27 16.17 26.46 -3.59
CA ALA A 27 14.89 27.14 -3.32
C ALA A 27 13.71 26.36 -3.94
N THR A 28 13.92 25.78 -5.12
CA THR A 28 12.92 24.97 -5.82
C THR A 28 12.71 23.63 -5.13
N GLN A 29 13.75 23.04 -4.52
CA GLN A 29 13.64 21.75 -3.82
C GLN A 29 12.82 21.83 -2.54
N LYS A 30 12.79 22.96 -1.81
CA LYS A 30 11.90 23.14 -0.64
C LYS A 30 10.44 23.27 -1.06
N SER A 31 10.13 24.12 -2.04
CA SER A 31 8.77 24.24 -2.58
C SER A 31 8.28 22.94 -3.24
N PHE A 32 9.18 22.21 -3.90
CA PHE A 32 8.90 20.91 -4.48
C PHE A 32 8.74 19.82 -3.41
N LEU A 33 9.56 19.81 -2.35
CA LEU A 33 9.38 18.91 -1.20
C LEU A 33 8.08 19.18 -0.46
N ASP A 34 7.71 20.44 -0.22
CA ASP A 34 6.45 20.78 0.46
C ASP A 34 5.22 20.39 -0.41
N SER A 35 5.32 20.55 -1.73
CA SER A 35 4.30 20.10 -2.69
C SER A 35 4.19 18.57 -2.78
N GLU A 36 5.31 17.87 -2.91
CA GLU A 36 5.35 16.41 -3.06
C GLU A 36 5.03 15.69 -1.75
N LEU A 37 5.49 16.22 -0.61
CA LEU A 37 5.14 15.72 0.72
C LEU A 37 3.64 15.87 0.99
N GLY A 38 3.03 17.01 0.62
CA GLY A 38 1.58 17.20 0.73
C GLY A 38 0.79 16.16 -0.06
N ARG A 39 1.24 15.82 -1.28
CA ARG A 39 0.63 14.76 -2.11
C ARG A 39 0.82 13.36 -1.53
N LEU A 40 1.95 13.10 -0.89
CA LEU A 40 2.22 11.84 -0.21
C LEU A 40 1.38 11.69 1.06
N ILE A 41 1.22 12.75 1.85
CA ILE A 41 0.33 12.76 3.01
C ILE A 41 -1.11 12.50 2.58
N LEU A 42 -1.59 13.14 1.50
CA LEU A 42 -2.94 12.88 0.99
C LEU A 42 -3.13 11.42 0.57
N ALA A 43 -2.12 10.83 -0.10
CA ALA A 43 -2.16 9.41 -0.46
C ALA A 43 -2.18 8.49 0.78
N PHE A 44 -1.43 8.85 1.82
CA PHE A 44 -1.42 8.12 3.08
C PHE A 44 -2.75 8.21 3.82
N VAL A 45 -3.36 9.40 3.88
CA VAL A 45 -4.69 9.62 4.46
C VAL A 45 -5.75 8.84 3.70
N TYR A 46 -5.72 8.88 2.36
CA TYR A 46 -6.61 8.07 1.52
C TYR A 46 -6.48 6.58 1.86
N PHE A 47 -5.25 6.06 1.89
CA PHE A 47 -4.99 4.66 2.22
C PHE A 47 -5.52 4.29 3.61
N THR A 48 -5.24 5.09 4.65
CA THR A 48 -5.72 4.82 6.02
C THR A 48 -7.23 4.83 6.13
N VAL A 49 -7.92 5.77 5.47
CA VAL A 49 -9.39 5.82 5.45
C VAL A 49 -9.97 4.56 4.81
N ILE A 50 -9.39 4.10 3.70
CA ILE A 50 -9.84 2.86 3.05
C ILE A 50 -9.58 1.63 3.93
N CYS A 51 -8.41 1.52 4.57
CA CYS A 51 -8.12 0.40 5.48
C CYS A 51 -9.11 0.34 6.66
N ILE A 52 -9.42 1.49 7.27
CA ILE A 52 -10.43 1.55 8.34
C ILE A 52 -11.79 1.13 7.80
N GLY A 53 -12.20 1.64 6.63
CA GLY A 53 -13.45 1.27 5.99
C GLY A 53 -13.55 -0.24 5.70
N MET A 54 -12.48 -0.85 5.21
CA MET A 54 -12.41 -2.30 5.00
C MET A 54 -12.58 -3.07 6.31
N ALA A 55 -11.86 -2.68 7.36
CA ALA A 55 -11.97 -3.33 8.68
C ALA A 55 -13.41 -3.31 9.21
N PHE A 56 -14.12 -2.21 9.02
CA PHE A 56 -15.54 -2.11 9.35
C PHE A 56 -16.41 -3.01 8.49
N CYS A 57 -16.18 -3.06 7.17
CA CYS A 57 -16.90 -3.99 6.29
C CYS A 57 -16.70 -5.46 6.71
N ASN A 58 -15.49 -5.83 7.13
CA ASN A 58 -15.17 -7.17 7.61
C ASN A 58 -15.93 -7.50 8.90
N GLN A 59 -15.95 -6.58 9.87
CA GLN A 59 -16.72 -6.77 11.11
C GLN A 59 -18.23 -6.85 10.87
N LEU A 60 -18.76 -6.03 9.94
CA LEU A 60 -20.18 -6.09 9.57
C LEU A 60 -20.53 -7.42 8.88
N SER A 61 -19.63 -7.93 8.05
CA SER A 61 -19.74 -9.25 7.41
C SER A 61 -19.78 -10.37 8.47
N ASP A 62 -18.87 -10.34 9.43
CA ASP A 62 -18.84 -11.29 10.55
C ASP A 62 -20.11 -11.21 11.41
N HIS A 63 -20.61 -10.01 11.70
CA HIS A 63 -21.86 -9.83 12.44
C HIS A 63 -23.07 -10.39 11.67
N ARG A 64 -23.15 -10.13 10.36
CA ARG A 64 -24.21 -10.65 9.48
C ARG A 64 -24.18 -12.17 9.42
N TRP A 65 -23.00 -12.77 9.39
CA TRP A 65 -22.85 -14.22 9.39
C TRP A 65 -23.33 -14.86 10.69
N VAL A 66 -22.94 -14.32 11.84
CA VAL A 66 -23.38 -14.86 13.15
C VAL A 66 -24.89 -14.69 13.35
N GLU A 67 -25.44 -13.54 12.95
CA GLU A 67 -26.87 -13.27 13.07
C GLU A 67 -27.73 -14.19 12.19
N THR A 68 -27.23 -14.57 11.01
CA THR A 68 -27.94 -15.47 10.08
C THR A 68 -27.82 -16.96 10.43
N ASN A 69 -27.04 -17.31 11.47
CA ASN A 69 -26.86 -18.68 11.97
C ASN A 69 -26.37 -19.69 10.91
N TYR A 70 -25.65 -19.22 9.89
CA TYR A 70 -24.96 -20.04 8.89
C TYR A 70 -23.63 -20.61 9.42
N THR A 71 -23.53 -20.89 10.72
CA THR A 71 -22.31 -21.42 11.35
C THR A 71 -22.04 -22.89 10.99
N ASN A 72 -23.06 -23.60 10.52
CA ASN A 72 -22.98 -25.03 10.18
C ASN A 72 -22.76 -25.30 8.69
N ILE A 73 -22.76 -24.26 7.84
CA ILE A 73 -22.56 -24.40 6.39
C ILE A 73 -21.18 -23.83 6.09
N MET A 74 -20.22 -24.69 5.77
CA MET A 74 -18.86 -24.29 5.40
C MET A 74 -18.69 -24.37 3.89
N LEU A 75 -17.94 -23.41 3.34
CA LEU A 75 -17.63 -23.45 1.92
C LEU A 75 -16.51 -24.46 1.68
N SER A 76 -16.85 -25.60 1.08
CA SER A 76 -15.86 -26.59 0.65
C SER A 76 -15.25 -26.13 -0.67
N ASP A 77 -13.99 -25.67 -0.63
CA ASP A 77 -13.23 -25.38 -1.84
C ASP A 77 -12.69 -26.66 -2.47
N ARG A 78 -12.77 -26.74 -3.81
CA ARG A 78 -12.14 -27.83 -4.59
C ARG A 78 -10.63 -27.93 -4.38
N GLY A 79 -9.99 -26.84 -3.94
CA GLY A 79 -8.59 -26.84 -3.57
C GLY A 79 -8.31 -27.70 -2.34
N PHE A 80 -9.24 -27.71 -1.37
CA PHE A 80 -9.12 -28.53 -0.16
C PHE A 80 -9.34 -30.04 -0.41
N ASP A 81 -9.90 -30.40 -1.57
CA ASP A 81 -9.97 -31.80 -2.02
C ASP A 81 -8.57 -32.35 -2.36
N VAL A 82 -7.63 -31.49 -2.78
CA VAL A 82 -6.29 -31.87 -3.24
C VAL A 82 -5.22 -31.59 -2.20
N ILE A 83 -5.34 -30.47 -1.48
CA ILE A 83 -4.37 -30.03 -0.46
C ILE A 83 -5.15 -29.85 0.85
N PRO A 84 -4.84 -30.58 1.93
CA PRO A 84 -5.57 -30.44 3.17
C PRO A 84 -5.48 -29.01 3.70
N ALA A 85 -6.56 -28.52 4.28
CA ALA A 85 -6.58 -27.21 4.92
C ALA A 85 -5.49 -27.15 5.99
N GLN A 86 -4.65 -26.12 5.92
CA GLN A 86 -3.55 -25.96 6.86
C GLN A 86 -4.05 -25.15 8.06
N GLU A 87 -4.07 -25.78 9.23
CA GLU A 87 -4.55 -25.15 10.47
C GLU A 87 -3.63 -24.02 10.95
N ASP A 88 -2.33 -24.12 10.63
CA ASP A 88 -1.30 -23.17 11.03
C ASP A 88 -1.12 -22.03 10.01
N ILE A 89 -1.48 -20.82 10.43
CA ILE A 89 -1.41 -19.59 9.62
C ILE A 89 -0.02 -18.91 9.71
N GLY A 90 0.79 -19.32 10.68
CA GLY A 90 2.13 -18.77 10.93
C GLY A 90 3.04 -18.70 9.69
N PRO A 91 3.17 -19.78 8.90
CA PRO A 91 4.01 -19.76 7.69
C PRO A 91 3.56 -18.73 6.65
N ALA A 92 2.24 -18.61 6.43
CA ALA A 92 1.69 -17.66 5.47
C ALA A 92 2.00 -16.22 5.90
N ASN A 93 1.77 -15.89 7.17
CA ASN A 93 2.07 -14.57 7.71
C ASN A 93 3.58 -14.25 7.65
N PHE A 94 4.45 -15.24 7.91
CA PHE A 94 5.90 -15.07 7.78
C PHE A 94 6.32 -14.73 6.34
N PHE A 95 5.82 -15.45 5.34
CA PHE A 95 6.16 -15.18 3.93
C PHE A 95 5.68 -13.79 3.49
N VAL A 96 4.48 -13.40 3.91
CA VAL A 96 3.90 -12.09 3.60
C VAL A 96 4.73 -10.98 4.24
N MET A 97 4.99 -11.07 5.54
CA MET A 97 5.82 -10.08 6.25
C MET A 97 7.22 -9.99 5.65
N THR A 98 7.81 -11.12 5.26
CA THR A 98 9.11 -11.14 4.57
C THR A 98 9.04 -10.44 3.20
N SER A 99 7.98 -10.67 2.42
CA SER A 99 7.79 -10.00 1.13
C SER A 99 7.63 -8.47 1.28
N VAL A 100 6.98 -8.01 2.34
CA VAL A 100 6.85 -6.58 2.67
C VAL A 100 8.22 -5.99 3.03
N VAL A 101 8.99 -6.67 3.88
CA VAL A 101 10.34 -6.22 4.23
C VAL A 101 11.24 -6.16 3.00
N LEU A 102 11.18 -7.17 2.14
CA LEU A 102 11.97 -7.21 0.89
C LEU A 102 11.57 -6.12 -0.09
N THR A 103 10.28 -5.80 -0.22
CA THR A 103 9.82 -4.72 -1.11
C THR A 103 10.26 -3.35 -0.58
N VAL A 104 10.16 -3.10 0.73
CA VAL A 104 10.68 -1.86 1.35
C VAL A 104 12.19 -1.75 1.18
N ALA A 105 12.93 -2.84 1.45
CA ALA A 105 14.37 -2.88 1.25
C ALA A 105 14.76 -2.66 -0.22
N GLY A 106 14.02 -3.27 -1.15
CA GLY A 106 14.21 -3.10 -2.59
C GLY A 106 14.01 -1.67 -3.06
N ILE A 107 12.96 -0.98 -2.57
CA ILE A 107 12.74 0.45 -2.84
C ILE A 107 13.90 1.30 -2.29
N GLY A 108 14.40 0.97 -1.10
CA GLY A 108 15.54 1.64 -0.48
C GLY A 108 16.85 1.48 -1.25
N LEU A 109 17.12 0.28 -1.78
CA LEU A 109 18.35 -0.05 -2.51
C LEU A 109 18.34 0.42 -3.96
N LEU A 110 17.20 0.28 -4.67
CA LEU A 110 17.12 0.58 -6.10
C LEU A 110 16.93 2.08 -6.39
N CYS A 111 16.42 2.87 -5.44
CA CYS A 111 16.18 4.30 -5.63
C CYS A 111 17.25 5.14 -4.91
N PRO A 112 18.13 5.87 -5.65
CA PRO A 112 19.17 6.70 -5.03
C PRO A 112 18.64 8.02 -4.45
N ASP A 113 17.54 8.56 -5.00
CA ASP A 113 16.97 9.85 -4.59
C ASP A 113 15.76 9.71 -3.68
N TRP A 114 15.63 10.59 -2.69
CA TRP A 114 14.46 10.64 -1.80
C TRP A 114 13.16 11.01 -2.54
N THR A 115 13.26 11.77 -3.63
CA THR A 115 12.11 12.17 -4.45
C THR A 115 11.56 11.00 -5.26
N THR A 116 12.42 10.14 -5.81
CA THR A 116 11.99 8.94 -6.56
C THR A 116 11.38 7.91 -5.61
N ARG A 117 11.94 7.73 -4.41
CA ARG A 117 11.33 6.91 -3.34
C ARG A 117 9.92 7.35 -3.00
N ALA A 118 9.71 8.65 -2.76
CA ALA A 118 8.39 9.21 -2.44
C ALA A 118 7.37 8.97 -3.57
N LEU A 119 7.79 9.09 -4.83
CA LEU A 119 6.91 8.85 -5.98
C LEU A 119 6.49 7.39 -6.09
N VAL A 120 7.42 6.45 -5.86
CA VAL A 120 7.12 5.01 -5.86
C VAL A 120 6.16 4.66 -4.72
N VAL A 121 6.44 5.09 -3.49
CA VAL A 121 5.57 4.85 -2.33
C VAL A 121 4.18 5.39 -2.57
N ARG A 122 4.05 6.61 -3.13
CA ARG A 122 2.76 7.18 -3.49
C ARG A 122 1.99 6.28 -4.45
N ARG A 123 2.61 5.78 -5.52
CA ARG A 123 1.95 4.90 -6.49
C ARG A 123 1.47 3.61 -5.83
N VAL A 124 2.31 3.02 -4.99
CA VAL A 124 1.97 1.80 -4.24
C VAL A 124 0.76 2.05 -3.34
N LEU A 125 0.75 3.14 -2.57
CA LEU A 125 -0.39 3.48 -1.69
C LEU A 125 -1.71 3.66 -2.46
N TRP A 126 -1.69 4.31 -3.62
CA TRP A 126 -2.89 4.46 -4.45
C TRP A 126 -3.40 3.13 -5.00
N VAL A 127 -2.48 2.28 -5.49
CA VAL A 127 -2.83 0.97 -6.06
C VAL A 127 -3.39 0.06 -4.98
N ILE A 128 -2.68 -0.10 -3.86
CA ILE A 128 -3.11 -0.92 -2.73
C ILE A 128 -4.44 -0.39 -2.19
N GLY A 129 -4.56 0.91 -1.92
CA GLY A 129 -5.81 1.50 -1.45
C GLY A 129 -6.99 1.30 -2.40
N SER A 130 -6.78 1.39 -3.71
CA SER A 130 -7.86 1.11 -4.68
C SER A 130 -8.29 -0.37 -4.70
N LEU A 131 -7.35 -1.31 -4.62
CA LEU A 131 -7.62 -2.74 -4.52
C LEU A 131 -8.37 -3.06 -3.22
N SER A 132 -7.94 -2.46 -2.10
CA SER A 132 -8.59 -2.55 -0.80
C SER A 132 -10.03 -2.04 -0.81
N ALA A 133 -10.31 -0.96 -1.55
CA ALA A 133 -11.67 -0.43 -1.71
C ALA A 133 -12.57 -1.37 -2.53
N VAL A 134 -12.04 -1.98 -3.60
CA VAL A 134 -12.80 -2.97 -4.38
C VAL A 134 -13.10 -4.20 -3.51
N ARG A 135 -12.14 -4.66 -2.70
CA ARG A 135 -12.34 -5.78 -1.77
C ARG A 135 -13.45 -5.47 -0.75
N SER A 136 -13.43 -4.29 -0.13
CA SER A 136 -14.47 -3.92 0.84
C SER A 136 -15.86 -3.83 0.20
N LEU A 137 -15.96 -3.33 -1.04
CA LEU A 137 -17.21 -3.37 -1.80
C LEU A 137 -17.67 -4.81 -2.05
N THR A 138 -16.79 -5.71 -2.45
CA THR A 138 -17.17 -7.11 -2.65
C THR A 138 -17.66 -7.76 -1.36
N LEU A 139 -16.96 -7.59 -0.24
CA LEU A 139 -17.36 -8.14 1.06
C LEU A 139 -18.69 -7.57 1.58
N SER A 140 -18.99 -6.31 1.26
CA SER A 140 -20.29 -5.73 1.62
C SER A 140 -21.46 -6.40 0.90
N VAL A 141 -21.26 -6.81 -0.36
CA VAL A 141 -22.29 -7.43 -1.19
C VAL A 141 -22.34 -8.95 -0.95
N THR A 142 -21.18 -9.60 -0.89
CA THR A 142 -21.05 -11.05 -0.74
C THR A 142 -20.59 -11.40 0.68
N THR A 143 -21.49 -11.95 1.49
CA THR A 143 -21.07 -12.68 2.71
C THR A 143 -20.98 -14.14 2.35
N LEU A 144 -19.78 -14.67 2.44
CA LEU A 144 -19.53 -16.08 2.22
C LEU A 144 -19.21 -16.74 3.57
N PRO A 145 -19.67 -17.98 3.80
CA PRO A 145 -19.32 -18.72 5.01
C PRO A 145 -17.83 -19.07 5.01
N THR A 146 -17.21 -19.15 6.20
CA THR A 146 -15.81 -19.58 6.31
C THR A 146 -15.63 -21.02 5.82
N PRO A 147 -14.47 -21.35 5.23
CA PRO A 147 -14.01 -22.72 5.08
C PRO A 147 -13.32 -23.28 6.34
N LYS A 148 -12.98 -22.45 7.34
CA LYS A 148 -12.19 -22.85 8.52
C LYS A 148 -13.06 -23.38 9.67
N GLU A 149 -12.83 -24.62 10.05
CA GLU A 149 -13.49 -25.24 11.21
C GLU A 149 -13.08 -24.55 12.52
N GLY A 150 -14.05 -24.06 13.30
CA GLY A 150 -13.80 -23.48 14.62
C GLY A 150 -13.39 -22.00 14.67
N CYS A 151 -13.55 -21.24 13.57
CA CYS A 151 -13.28 -19.80 13.61
C CYS A 151 -14.36 -19.05 14.43
N THR A 152 -13.98 -18.45 15.56
CA THR A 152 -14.88 -17.64 16.40
C THR A 152 -14.63 -16.16 16.15
N PRO A 153 -15.59 -15.42 15.55
CA PRO A 153 -15.40 -13.99 15.28
C PRO A 153 -15.35 -13.20 16.59
N SER A 154 -14.46 -12.22 16.66
CA SER A 154 -14.34 -11.28 17.79
C SER A 154 -15.44 -10.22 17.70
N LEU A 155 -16.67 -10.62 18.04
CA LEU A 155 -17.84 -9.75 18.04
C LEU A 155 -17.82 -8.84 19.26
N LYS A 156 -17.61 -7.55 19.05
CA LYS A 156 -17.84 -6.53 20.07
C LYS A 156 -18.95 -5.59 19.64
N THR A 157 -19.85 -5.24 20.55
CA THR A 157 -21.10 -4.51 20.26
C THR A 157 -21.02 -2.98 20.44
N GLY A 158 -19.86 -2.43 20.80
CA GLY A 158 -19.64 -1.00 20.94
C GLY A 158 -18.84 -0.40 19.78
N PHE A 159 -19.22 0.78 19.28
CA PHE A 159 -18.50 1.47 18.19
C PHE A 159 -17.00 1.68 18.50
N TRP A 160 -16.68 2.09 19.72
CA TRP A 160 -15.30 2.28 20.16
C TRP A 160 -14.53 0.96 20.23
N ASP A 161 -15.18 -0.09 20.71
CA ASP A 161 -14.61 -1.43 20.76
C ASP A 161 -14.39 -2.01 19.35
N MET A 162 -15.36 -1.83 18.44
CA MET A 162 -15.25 -2.17 17.02
C MET A 162 -14.09 -1.43 16.37
N PHE A 163 -13.92 -0.14 16.65
CA PHE A 163 -12.81 0.65 16.13
C PHE A 163 -11.45 0.17 16.67
N ILE A 164 -11.35 -0.18 17.96
CA ILE A 164 -10.11 -0.73 18.53
C ILE A 164 -9.79 -2.10 17.90
N VAL A 165 -10.77 -2.97 17.74
CA VAL A 165 -10.60 -4.27 17.07
C VAL A 165 -10.22 -4.07 15.60
N ALA A 166 -10.81 -3.08 14.91
CA ALA A 166 -10.47 -2.73 13.54
C ALA A 166 -9.01 -2.28 13.40
N LEU A 167 -8.50 -1.51 14.37
CA LEU A 167 -7.08 -1.12 14.41
C LEU A 167 -6.16 -2.31 14.71
N GLN A 168 -6.58 -3.25 15.56
CA GLN A 168 -5.84 -4.49 15.85
C GLN A 168 -5.88 -5.50 14.69
N MET A 169 -6.84 -5.35 13.79
CA MET A 169 -6.94 -6.14 12.57
C MET A 169 -5.92 -5.70 11.51
N ILE A 170 -5.48 -4.43 11.50
CA ILE A 170 -4.46 -3.91 10.56
C ILE A 170 -3.13 -4.66 10.62
N PRO A 171 -2.55 -4.93 11.81
CA PRO A 171 -1.33 -5.74 11.92
C PRO A 171 -1.58 -7.26 11.84
N GLY A 172 -2.81 -7.71 11.59
CA GLY A 172 -3.14 -9.14 11.53
C GLY A 172 -3.11 -9.86 12.88
N THR A 173 -3.31 -9.13 14.00
CA THR A 173 -3.35 -9.77 15.33
C THR A 173 -4.69 -10.43 15.65
N VAL A 174 -5.74 -10.06 14.92
CA VAL A 174 -7.09 -10.62 15.02
C VAL A 174 -7.54 -10.95 13.61
N GLU A 175 -7.94 -12.19 13.36
CA GLU A 175 -8.39 -12.67 12.06
C GLU A 175 -9.92 -12.51 11.94
N ALA A 176 -10.41 -12.09 10.76
CA ALA A 176 -11.83 -12.16 10.45
C ALA A 176 -12.14 -13.47 9.75
N CYS A 177 -13.23 -14.10 10.18
CA CYS A 177 -13.57 -15.45 9.75
C CYS A 177 -14.31 -15.46 8.39
N THR A 178 -14.98 -14.37 7.99
CA THR A 178 -15.63 -14.28 6.67
C THR A 178 -14.70 -13.93 5.50
N ASP A 179 -13.44 -13.56 5.76
CA ASP A 179 -12.54 -12.98 4.77
C ASP A 179 -11.56 -14.01 4.12
N ASP A 180 -11.79 -15.30 4.36
CA ASP A 180 -10.87 -16.39 3.97
C ASP A 180 -10.91 -16.78 2.48
N ILE A 181 -11.98 -16.43 1.73
CA ILE A 181 -12.11 -16.79 0.30
C ILE A 181 -11.16 -16.01 -0.60
N PHE A 182 -10.87 -14.77 -0.23
CA PHE A 182 -9.72 -14.09 -0.80
C PHE A 182 -8.48 -14.55 -0.02
N SER A 183 -8.15 -15.83 -0.20
CA SER A 183 -7.04 -16.60 0.41
C SER A 183 -5.69 -16.00 0.06
N GLY A 184 -5.47 -14.83 0.60
CA GLY A 184 -4.32 -14.05 0.34
C GLY A 184 -4.42 -12.84 1.21
N HIS A 185 -3.44 -12.73 2.10
CA HIS A 185 -2.73 -11.52 2.49
C HIS A 185 -2.34 -10.58 1.30
N THR A 186 -3.12 -10.58 0.23
CA THR A 186 -2.79 -10.16 -1.13
C THR A 186 -2.74 -8.65 -1.27
N VAL A 187 -3.22 -7.89 -0.28
CA VAL A 187 -3.25 -6.42 -0.36
C VAL A 187 -2.99 -5.72 1.00
N PHE A 188 -2.57 -6.41 2.06
CA PHE A 188 -2.58 -5.94 3.47
C PHE A 188 -3.97 -5.92 4.10
N MET A 189 -4.25 -6.99 4.83
CA MET A 189 -4.71 -7.08 6.22
C MET A 189 -4.56 -8.54 6.64
#